data_AF-A0A5K8A6U0-F1
#
_entry.id   AF-A0A5K8A6U0-F1
#
_cell.length_a   1.000
_cell.length_b   1.000
_cell.length_c   1.000
_cell.angle_alpha   90.00
_cell.angle_beta   90.00
_cell.angle_gamma   90.00
#
_symmetry.space_group_name_H-M   'P 1'
#
loop_
_entity.id
_entity.type
_entity.pdbx_description
1 polymer ?
#
loop_
_entity_poly.entity_id
_entity_poly.type
_entity_poly.pdbx_seq_one_letter_code
_entity_poly.pdbx_strand_id
1 'polypeptide(L)'
;MSKEKKFEKNETPEKAEPTFQQLVRQERERTGCSLTAAMQAVSGKHPEAHAAFLQSGSTLDASPEDAGEKDFMTMVEQCQTMRKCSRTEAMQRIARSHPNAHRQFIEQANRREE
;
A
#
# COMPACT_ATOMS: atom_id res chain seq x y z
N MET A 1 -9.60 51.02 7.58
CA MET A 1 -9.98 49.88 8.44
C MET A 1 -9.94 48.63 7.59
N SER A 2 -8.79 47.95 7.50
CA SER A 2 -8.66 46.68 6.77
C SER A 2 -8.07 45.67 7.74
N LYS A 3 -8.91 44.77 8.25
CA LYS A 3 -8.48 43.68 9.13
C LYS A 3 -7.86 42.58 8.27
N GLU A 4 -6.54 42.49 8.31
CA GLU A 4 -5.78 41.38 7.77
C GLU A 4 -6.19 40.08 8.46
N LYS A 5 -6.57 39.11 7.63
CA LYS A 5 -7.01 37.79 8.00
C LYS A 5 -5.77 36.96 8.34
N LYS A 6 -5.38 36.95 9.62
CA LYS A 6 -4.35 36.05 10.13
C LYS A 6 -4.79 34.61 9.94
N PHE A 7 -4.16 33.93 9.00
CA PHE A 7 -4.20 32.48 8.86
C PHE A 7 -3.24 31.92 9.93
N GLU A 8 -3.77 31.76 11.14
CA GLU A 8 -3.03 31.21 12.26
C GLU A 8 -2.89 29.71 12.02
N LYS A 9 -1.69 29.32 11.62
CA LYS A 9 -1.21 27.94 11.49
C LYS A 9 -1.20 27.34 12.89
N ASN A 10 -2.29 26.67 13.26
CA ASN A 10 -2.36 25.96 14.54
C ASN A 10 -1.67 24.60 14.39
N GLU A 11 -0.36 24.59 14.65
CA GLU A 11 0.37 23.38 14.99
C GLU A 11 -0.24 22.80 16.27
N THR A 12 -0.78 21.58 16.19
CA THR A 12 -1.30 20.87 17.36
C THR A 12 -0.32 19.76 17.69
N PRO A 13 0.41 19.83 18.82
CA PRO A 13 1.13 18.68 19.34
C PRO A 13 0.23 17.87 20.29
N GLU A 14 0.33 16.55 20.15
CA GLU A 14 0.35 15.61 21.29
C GLU A 14 -0.97 15.25 22.02
N LYS A 15 -1.86 14.56 21.30
CA LYS A 15 -2.28 13.21 21.71
C LYS A 15 -2.28 12.37 20.44
N ALA A 16 -1.50 11.29 20.39
CA ALA A 16 -1.45 10.40 19.24
C ALA A 16 -2.78 9.61 19.14
N GLU A 17 -3.84 10.28 18.71
CA GLU A 17 -5.04 9.59 18.26
C GLU A 17 -4.64 8.73 17.06
N PRO A 18 -4.97 7.43 17.09
CA PRO A 18 -4.56 6.52 16.03
C PRO A 18 -5.16 7.03 14.72
N THR A 19 -4.29 7.35 13.77
CA THR A 19 -4.70 7.85 12.46
C THR A 19 -5.63 6.83 11.80
N PHE A 20 -6.50 7.29 10.90
CA PHE A 20 -7.40 6.39 10.15
C PHE A 20 -6.64 5.22 9.50
N GLN A 21 -5.43 5.48 8.98
CA GLN A 21 -4.55 4.44 8.45
C GLN A 21 -4.13 3.40 9.50
N GLN A 22 -3.74 3.82 10.71
CA GLN A 22 -3.37 2.91 11.80
C GLN A 22 -4.56 2.05 12.23
N LEU A 23 -5.74 2.64 12.34
CA LEU A 23 -6.97 1.92 12.67
C LEU A 23 -7.32 0.89 11.58
N VAL A 24 -7.17 1.25 10.30
CA VAL A 24 -7.38 0.31 9.19
C VAL A 24 -6.37 -0.83 9.22
N ARG A 25 -5.09 -0.56 9.49
CA ARG A 25 -4.08 -1.63 9.64
C ARG A 25 -4.42 -2.56 10.82
N GLN A 26 -4.74 -2.00 11.98
CA GLN A 26 -5.12 -2.76 13.16
C GLN A 26 -6.38 -3.60 12.92
N GLU A 27 -7.39 -3.07 12.23
CA GLU A 27 -8.60 -3.81 11.89
C GLU A 27 -8.28 -4.98 10.95
N ARG A 28 -7.38 -4.78 9.97
CA ARG A 28 -6.90 -5.87 9.10
C ARG A 28 -6.14 -6.94 9.87
N GLU A 29 -5.30 -6.57 10.83
CA GLU A 29 -4.59 -7.54 11.67
C GLU A 29 -5.54 -8.32 12.59
N ARG A 30 -6.57 -7.66 13.12
CA ARG A 30 -7.56 -8.30 14.00
C ARG A 30 -8.53 -9.21 13.25
N THR A 31 -8.94 -8.84 12.04
CA THR A 31 -10.01 -9.52 11.29
C THR A 31 -9.51 -10.31 10.08
N GLY A 32 -8.29 -10.08 9.62
CA GLY A 32 -7.74 -10.66 8.39
C GLY A 32 -8.43 -10.18 7.10
N CYS A 33 -9.26 -9.13 7.16
CA CYS A 33 -10.04 -8.67 6.01
C CYS A 33 -9.23 -7.84 5.00
N SER A 34 -9.78 -7.68 3.80
CA SER A 34 -9.20 -6.84 2.75
C SER A 34 -9.16 -5.37 3.17
N LEU A 35 -8.28 -4.58 2.53
CA LEU A 35 -8.12 -3.15 2.82
C LEU A 35 -9.45 -2.39 2.71
N THR A 36 -10.21 -2.64 1.64
CA THR A 36 -11.53 -2.02 1.42
C THR A 36 -12.52 -2.37 2.53
N ALA A 37 -12.56 -3.64 2.95
CA ALA A 37 -13.44 -4.08 4.04
C ALA A 37 -13.04 -3.45 5.38
N ALA A 38 -11.74 -3.35 5.66
CA ALA A 38 -11.22 -2.69 6.85
C ALA A 38 -11.47 -1.17 6.83
N MET A 39 -11.31 -0.51 5.68
CA MET A 39 -11.68 0.91 5.50
C MET A 39 -13.15 1.13 5.81
N GLN A 40 -14.03 0.29 5.29
CA GLN A 40 -15.47 0.41 5.52
C GLN A 40 -15.81 0.17 6.99
N ALA A 41 -15.22 -0.86 7.61
CA ALA A 41 -15.39 -1.15 9.04
C ALA A 41 -14.88 0.00 9.93
N VAL A 42 -13.71 0.56 9.64
CA VAL A 42 -13.13 1.68 10.40
C VAL A 42 -13.89 2.97 10.13
N SER A 43 -14.37 3.22 8.92
CA SER A 43 -15.18 4.42 8.62
C SER A 43 -16.50 4.45 9.40
N GLY A 44 -17.11 3.27 9.65
CA GLY A 44 -18.30 3.16 10.48
C GLY A 44 -18.02 3.30 11.99
N LYS A 45 -16.86 2.84 12.46
CA LYS A 45 -16.46 2.89 13.89
C LYS A 45 -15.82 4.21 14.29
N HIS A 46 -15.13 4.85 13.35
CA HIS A 46 -14.33 6.06 13.55
C HIS A 46 -14.59 7.08 12.42
N PRO A 47 -15.80 7.68 12.39
CA PRO A 47 -16.14 8.67 11.37
C PRO A 47 -15.29 9.94 11.45
N GLU A 48 -14.83 10.31 12.65
CA GLU A 48 -13.99 11.49 12.88
C GLU A 48 -12.58 11.31 12.31
N ALA A 49 -11.98 10.13 12.51
CA ALA A 49 -10.71 9.78 11.88
C ALA A 49 -10.83 9.69 10.35
N HIS A 50 -11.95 9.17 9.83
CA HIS A 50 -12.21 9.13 8.39
C HIS A 50 -12.35 10.53 7.80
N ALA A 51 -13.04 11.45 8.48
CA ALA A 51 -13.17 12.84 8.06
C ALA A 51 -11.82 13.57 8.07
N ALA A 52 -11.02 13.39 9.12
CA ALA A 52 -9.66 13.92 9.20
C ALA A 52 -8.76 13.39 8.07
N PHE A 53 -8.89 12.10 7.74
CA PHE A 53 -8.19 11.47 6.62
C PHE A 53 -8.61 12.03 5.24
N LEU A 54 -9.90 12.31 5.06
CA LEU A 54 -10.39 12.99 3.84
C LEU A 54 -9.90 14.44 3.76
N GLN A 55 -9.83 15.14 4.89
CA GLN A 55 -9.34 16.52 4.98
C GLN A 55 -7.82 16.63 4.81
N SER A 56 -7.06 15.66 5.30
CA SER A 56 -5.59 15.65 5.16
C SER A 56 -5.15 15.36 3.73
N GLY A 57 -6.06 14.91 2.86
CA GLY A 57 -5.73 14.44 1.51
C GLY A 57 -4.79 13.23 1.53
N SER A 58 -4.67 12.55 2.67
CA SER A 58 -3.82 11.38 2.79
C SER A 58 -4.43 10.25 1.97
N THR A 59 -3.65 9.66 1.07
CA THR A 59 -4.03 8.39 0.47
C THR A 59 -3.83 7.32 1.51
N LEU A 60 -4.78 6.40 1.64
CA LEU A 60 -4.58 5.21 2.44
C LEU A 60 -3.52 4.47 1.67
N ASP A 61 -2.32 4.44 2.24
CA ASP A 61 -1.22 3.65 1.74
C ASP A 61 -1.69 2.20 1.88
N ALA A 62 -2.47 1.74 0.89
CA ALA A 62 -2.33 0.41 0.38
C ALA A 62 -0.83 0.28 0.22
N SER A 63 -0.22 -0.46 1.14
CA SER A 63 1.18 -0.82 1.12
C SER A 63 1.65 -0.83 -0.34
N PRO A 64 2.77 -0.20 -0.72
CA PRO A 64 3.26 -0.18 -2.10
C PRO A 64 3.42 -1.59 -2.73
N GLU A 65 3.16 -2.65 -1.97
CA GLU A 65 2.98 -4.03 -2.39
C GLU A 65 1.84 -4.29 -3.41
N ASP A 66 0.86 -3.39 -3.61
CA ASP A 66 -0.20 -3.62 -4.62
C ASP A 66 -0.33 -2.53 -5.72
N ALA A 67 0.44 -1.44 -5.66
CA ALA A 67 0.37 -0.37 -6.66
C ALA A 67 1.72 0.07 -7.25
N GLY A 68 2.81 -0.63 -6.91
CA GLY A 68 4.06 -0.57 -7.67
C GLY A 68 4.05 -1.66 -8.72
N GLU A 69 4.58 -1.36 -9.91
CA GLU A 69 5.02 -2.34 -10.91
C GLU A 69 5.53 -3.61 -10.22
N LYS A 70 4.73 -4.70 -10.20
CA LYS A 70 5.06 -5.87 -9.39
C LYS A 70 6.41 -6.38 -9.86
N ASP A 71 7.39 -6.42 -8.96
CA ASP A 71 8.69 -7.01 -9.22
C ASP A 71 8.54 -8.41 -9.79
N PHE A 72 9.43 -8.77 -10.72
CA PHE A 72 9.38 -10.07 -11.40
C PHE A 72 9.27 -11.23 -10.41
N MET A 73 9.97 -11.15 -9.28
CA MET A 73 9.92 -12.18 -8.23
C MET A 73 8.58 -12.24 -7.50
N THR A 74 7.97 -11.08 -7.21
CA THR A 74 6.64 -11.01 -6.60
C THR A 74 5.58 -11.66 -7.51
N MET A 75 5.65 -11.42 -8.82
CA MET A 75 4.77 -12.08 -9.79
C MET A 75 4.99 -13.60 -9.85
N VAL A 76 6.24 -14.04 -9.70
CA VAL A 76 6.59 -15.47 -9.66
C VAL A 76 6.05 -16.13 -8.39
N GLU A 77 6.18 -15.51 -7.22
CA GLU A 77 5.61 -16.00 -5.95
C GLU A 77 4.08 -16.05 -5.98
N GLN A 78 3.45 -15.02 -6.55
CA GLN A 78 2.01 -15.00 -6.73
C GLN A 78 1.56 -16.12 -7.68
N CYS A 79 2.30 -16.35 -8.78
CA CYS A 79 2.00 -17.44 -9.71
C CYS A 79 2.18 -18.83 -9.08
N GLN A 80 3.21 -19.03 -8.25
CA GLN A 80 3.41 -20.26 -7.48
C GLN A 80 2.23 -20.52 -6.54
N THR A 81 1.81 -19.49 -5.80
CA THR A 81 0.71 -19.60 -4.82
C THR A 81 -0.64 -19.85 -5.49
N MET A 82 -0.95 -19.09 -6.55
CA MET A 82 -2.26 -19.18 -7.22
C MET A 82 -2.40 -20.43 -8.08
N ARG A 83 -1.35 -20.85 -8.78
CA ARG A 83 -1.39 -22.01 -9.70
C ARG A 83 -0.82 -23.29 -9.12
N LYS A 84 -0.28 -23.25 -7.89
CA LYS A 84 0.41 -24.37 -7.22
C LYS A 84 1.44 -25.05 -8.14
N CYS A 85 2.23 -24.24 -8.83
CA CYS A 85 3.27 -24.68 -9.76
C CYS A 85 4.67 -24.46 -9.17
N SER A 86 5.67 -25.15 -9.71
CA SER A 86 7.07 -24.98 -9.27
C SER A 86 7.59 -23.58 -9.62
N ARG A 87 8.54 -23.08 -8.82
CA ARG A 87 9.21 -21.78 -9.06
C ARG A 87 9.71 -21.60 -10.49
N THR A 88 10.36 -22.62 -11.04
CA THR A 88 10.89 -22.59 -12.41
C THR A 88 9.78 -22.44 -13.46
N GLU A 89 8.65 -23.12 -13.27
CA GLU A 89 7.50 -23.02 -14.17
C GLU A 89 6.85 -21.63 -14.06
N ALA A 90 6.70 -21.10 -12.84
CA ALA A 90 6.22 -19.75 -12.60
C ALA A 90 7.13 -18.70 -13.25
N MET A 91 8.46 -18.81 -13.10
CA MET A 91 9.43 -17.92 -13.77
C MET A 91 9.29 -17.94 -15.28
N GLN A 92 9.22 -19.12 -15.90
CA GLN A 92 9.05 -19.22 -17.35
C GLN A 92 7.73 -18.59 -17.82
N ARG A 93 6.67 -18.74 -17.02
CA ARG A 93 5.35 -18.19 -17.34
C ARG A 93 5.33 -16.67 -17.24
N ILE A 94 5.89 -16.11 -16.16
CA ILE A 94 6.00 -14.66 -16.00
C ILE A 94 6.97 -14.08 -17.03
N ALA A 95 8.07 -14.77 -17.37
CA ALA A 95 8.99 -14.31 -18.41
C ALA A 95 8.35 -14.24 -19.80
N ARG A 96 7.43 -15.14 -20.11
CA ARG A 96 6.66 -15.12 -21.38
C ARG A 96 5.57 -14.05 -21.38
N SER A 97 4.84 -13.88 -20.27
CA SER A 97 3.74 -12.93 -20.18
C SER A 97 4.20 -11.48 -19.91
N HIS A 98 5.35 -11.31 -19.26
CA HIS A 98 5.92 -10.03 -18.83
C HIS A 98 7.41 -9.93 -19.18
N PRO A 99 7.78 -9.84 -20.47
CA PRO A 99 9.17 -9.81 -20.90
C PRO A 99 9.95 -8.58 -20.39
N ASN A 100 9.27 -7.44 -20.21
CA ASN A 100 9.89 -6.23 -19.66
C ASN A 100 10.30 -6.41 -18.18
N ALA A 101 9.43 -7.00 -17.35
CA ALA A 101 9.76 -7.28 -15.96
C ALA A 101 10.89 -8.30 -15.82
N HIS A 102 10.92 -9.32 -16.69
CA HIS A 102 12.04 -10.27 -16.75
C HIS A 102 13.36 -9.59 -17.15
N ARG A 103 13.33 -8.65 -18.10
CA ARG A 103 14.52 -7.89 -18.51
C ARG A 103 15.05 -7.02 -17.37
N GLN A 104 14.17 -6.33 -16.64
CA GLN A 104 14.55 -5.56 -15.46
C GLN A 104 15.18 -6.44 -14.38
N PHE A 105 14.61 -7.62 -14.14
CA PHE A 105 15.16 -8.59 -13.19
C PHE A 105 16.58 -9.05 -13.56
N ILE A 106 16.83 -9.35 -14.84
CA ILE A 106 18.18 -9.72 -15.31
C ILE A 106 19.15 -8.55 -15.16
N GLU A 107 18.75 -7.33 -15.53
CA GLU A 107 19.62 -6.15 -15.39
C GLU A 107 19.99 -5.89 -13.93
N GLN A 108 19.03 -6.05 -13.01
CA GLN A 108 19.26 -5.90 -11.58
C GLN A 108 20.13 -7.01 -11.00
N ALA A 109 19.99 -8.25 -11.48
CA ALA A 109 20.85 -9.36 -11.08
C ALA A 109 22.31 -9.14 -11.51
N ASN A 110 22.54 -8.69 -12.74
CA ASN A 110 23.87 -8.41 -13.26
C ASN A 110 24.57 -7.26 -12.52
N ARG A 111 23.83 -6.25 -12.03
CA ARG A 111 24.41 -5.15 -11.22
C ARG A 111 24.89 -5.57 -9.84
N ARG A 112 24.45 -6.73 -9.32
CA ARG A 112 24.82 -7.21 -7.98
C ARG A 112 26.05 -8.11 -7.98
N GLU A 113 26.52 -8.54 -9.15
CA GLU A 113 27.71 -9.39 -9.30
C GLU A 113 29.00 -8.60 -9.57
N GLU A 114 28.94 -7.25 -9.55
CA GLU A 114 30.07 -6.33 -9.68
C GLU A 114 30.44 -5.69 -8.33
#